data_AF-A0A525DAS8-F1
#
_entry.id   AF-A0A525DAS8-F1
#
_cell.length_a   1.000
_cell.length_b   1.000
_cell.length_c   1.000
_cell.angle_alpha   90.00
_cell.angle_beta   90.00
_cell.angle_gamma   90.00
#
_symmetry.space_group_name_H-M   'P 1'
#
loop_
_entity.id
_entity.type
_entity.pdbx_description
1 polymer ?
#
loop_
_entity_poly.entity_id
_entity_poly.type
_entity_poly.pdbx_seq_one_letter_code
_entity_poly.pdbx_strand_id
1 'polypeptide(L)'
;MNHLYKTPWFVISLALAMVLFSALYWTRFHRAPSFISTLTPITDAGEKTHPGDPIHETWKSIYIQKEKAGFAMSKLDQTETGYRSEEKAFFRFNTMGMVQDINMETRAHLKHDFSLESFSMTIHSSLFTFKASGTTQGNRL
;
A
#
# COMPACT_ATOMS: atom_id res chain seq x y z
N MET A 1 -3.23 47.56 -25.88
CA MET A 1 -1.76 47.70 -25.86
C MET A 1 -1.30 47.63 -24.41
N ASN A 2 -0.52 46.60 -24.06
CA ASN A 2 -0.21 46.17 -22.69
C ASN A 2 0.66 47.20 -21.95
N HIS A 3 0.12 47.84 -20.90
CA HIS A 3 0.83 48.86 -20.11
C HIS A 3 1.32 48.38 -18.73
N LEU A 4 1.38 47.06 -18.50
CA LEU A 4 1.60 46.48 -17.17
C LEU A 4 3.06 46.10 -16.82
N TYR A 5 4.06 46.34 -17.69
CA TYR A 5 5.44 45.84 -17.46
C TYR A 5 6.51 46.91 -17.15
N LYS A 6 6.15 48.19 -16.99
CA LYS A 6 7.15 49.28 -16.88
C LYS A 6 7.82 49.44 -15.50
N THR A 7 7.38 48.73 -14.46
CA THR A 7 7.98 48.84 -13.12
C THR A 7 8.93 47.67 -12.83
N PRO A 8 10.27 47.90 -12.83
CA PRO A 8 11.23 46.83 -12.57
C PRO A 8 11.05 46.19 -11.18
N TRP A 9 10.51 46.97 -10.23
CA TRP A 9 10.18 46.51 -8.88
C TRP A 9 9.15 45.37 -8.83
N PHE A 10 8.16 45.39 -9.72
CA PHE A 10 7.13 44.34 -9.77
C PHE A 10 7.72 43.00 -10.26
N VAL A 11 8.60 43.07 -11.26
CA VAL A 11 9.31 41.90 -11.80
C VAL A 11 10.24 41.30 -10.74
N ILE A 12 10.95 42.14 -9.98
CA ILE A 12 11.83 41.70 -8.90
C ILE A 12 11.03 41.05 -7.77
N SER A 13 9.92 41.65 -7.35
CA SER A 13 9.05 41.09 -6.30
C SER A 13 8.46 39.73 -6.73
N LEU A 14 8.04 39.60 -7.99
CA LEU A 14 7.53 38.35 -8.54
C LEU A 14 8.62 37.27 -8.61
N ALA A 15 9.83 37.62 -9.04
CA ALA A 15 10.97 36.71 -9.08
C ALA A 15 11.34 36.22 -7.66
N LEU A 16 11.36 37.11 -6.68
CA LEU A 16 11.60 36.77 -5.28
C LEU A 16 10.52 35.82 -4.73
N ALA A 17 9.24 36.12 -5.02
CA ALA A 17 8.13 35.27 -4.61
C ALA A 17 8.21 33.87 -5.25
N MET A 18 8.58 33.78 -6.53
CA MET A 18 8.81 32.49 -7.20
C MET A 18 9.97 31.71 -6.60
N VAL A 19 11.11 32.36 -6.33
CA VAL A 19 12.26 31.69 -5.69
C VAL A 19 11.91 31.19 -4.29
N LEU A 20 11.20 32.01 -3.50
CA LEU A 20 10.79 31.64 -2.15
C LEU A 20 9.74 30.51 -2.18
N PHE A 21 8.78 30.57 -3.10
CA PHE A 21 7.83 29.49 -3.33
C PHE A 21 8.54 28.20 -3.78
N SER A 22 9.50 28.28 -4.70
CA SER A 22 10.30 27.12 -5.14
C SER A 22 11.14 26.55 -4.02
N ALA A 23 11.71 27.37 -3.13
CA ALA A 23 12.47 26.91 -1.96
C ALA A 23 11.56 26.22 -0.93
N LEU A 24 10.39 26.79 -0.66
CA LEU A 24 9.36 26.17 0.19
C LEU A 24 8.80 24.88 -0.43
N TYR A 25 8.60 24.88 -1.74
CA TYR A 25 8.17 23.70 -2.48
C TYR A 25 9.26 22.63 -2.42
N TRP A 26 10.53 22.97 -2.64
CA TRP A 26 11.66 22.04 -2.55
C TRP A 26 11.79 21.45 -1.16
N THR A 27 11.73 22.25 -0.09
CA THR A 27 11.81 21.76 1.30
C THR A 27 10.64 20.85 1.67
N ARG A 28 9.45 21.09 1.12
CA ARG A 28 8.26 20.26 1.34
C ARG A 28 8.28 18.98 0.49
N PHE A 29 8.69 19.05 -0.78
CA PHE A 29 8.75 17.93 -1.73
C PHE A 29 10.01 17.07 -1.63
N HIS A 30 11.11 17.55 -1.04
CA HIS A 30 12.25 16.67 -0.72
C HIS A 30 11.94 15.70 0.44
N ARG A 31 10.81 15.91 1.12
CA ARG A 31 10.15 14.91 1.95
C ARG A 31 9.01 14.22 1.21
N ALA A 32 9.07 14.10 -0.12
CA ALA A 32 8.21 13.17 -0.83
C ALA A 32 8.54 11.79 -0.26
N PRO A 33 7.65 11.18 0.54
CA PRO A 33 7.89 9.85 1.04
C PRO A 33 8.02 8.97 -0.19
N SER A 34 9.10 8.23 -0.27
CA SER A 34 9.42 7.31 -1.34
C SER A 34 8.25 6.32 -1.47
N PHE A 35 7.38 6.61 -2.46
CA PHE A 35 5.94 6.39 -2.35
C PHE A 35 5.52 4.92 -2.27
N ILE A 36 6.37 3.99 -2.71
CA ILE A 36 6.28 2.56 -2.42
C ILE A 36 7.71 2.03 -2.38
N SER A 37 8.40 2.20 -1.26
CA SER A 37 9.72 1.61 -1.07
C SER A 37 9.54 0.25 -0.45
N THR A 38 9.15 -0.73 -1.27
CA THR A 38 9.23 -2.16 -0.97
C THR A 38 8.47 -2.54 0.32
N LEU A 39 7.39 -3.30 0.19
CA LEU A 39 6.99 -4.18 1.28
C LEU A 39 8.13 -5.19 1.44
N THR A 40 9.25 -4.79 2.08
CA THR A 40 10.35 -5.67 2.35
C THR A 40 9.80 -6.69 3.32
N PRO A 41 9.74 -7.97 2.95
CA PRO A 41 9.61 -9.00 3.95
C PRO A 41 10.85 -8.83 4.84
N ILE A 42 10.69 -8.20 5.99
CA ILE A 42 11.68 -8.37 7.05
C ILE A 42 11.40 -9.77 7.57
N THR A 43 12.11 -10.74 7.00
CA THR A 43 12.28 -12.09 7.53
C THR A 43 13.08 -11.96 8.83
N ASP A 44 12.53 -11.32 9.86
CA ASP A 44 13.18 -11.22 11.17
C ASP A 44 12.23 -10.84 12.33
N ALA A 45 10.95 -11.12 12.18
CA ALA A 45 9.99 -10.98 13.28
C ALA A 45 9.36 -12.34 13.58
N GLY A 46 10.11 -13.17 14.30
CA GLY A 46 9.65 -14.34 15.05
C GLY A 46 8.48 -15.09 14.41
N GLU A 47 8.78 -15.93 13.42
CA GLU A 47 7.84 -16.95 12.99
C GLU A 47 7.54 -17.85 14.20
N LYS A 48 6.37 -17.68 14.81
CA LYS A 48 5.85 -18.64 15.78
C LYS A 48 5.18 -19.76 15.00
N THR A 49 5.96 -20.54 14.26
CA THR A 49 5.51 -21.83 13.73
C THR A 49 5.39 -22.76 14.94
N HIS A 50 4.16 -23.01 15.40
CA HIS A 50 3.92 -24.04 16.39
C HIS A 50 4.24 -25.40 15.73
N PRO A 51 5.18 -26.20 16.25
CA PRO A 51 5.49 -27.49 15.65
C PRO A 51 4.31 -28.44 15.92
N GLY A 52 3.38 -28.57 14.98
CA GLY A 52 2.27 -29.52 15.09
C GLY A 52 0.95 -29.13 14.41
N ASP A 53 0.75 -27.88 14.01
CA ASP A 53 -0.50 -27.48 13.34
C ASP A 53 -0.43 -27.70 11.83
N PRO A 54 -1.34 -28.50 11.23
CA PRO A 54 -1.49 -28.51 9.80
C PRO A 54 -2.08 -27.14 9.43
N ILE A 55 -1.36 -26.38 8.60
CA ILE A 55 -1.66 -25.06 8.04
C ILE A 55 -0.78 -23.94 8.60
N HIS A 56 0.11 -23.43 7.74
CA HIS A 56 1.04 -22.35 8.04
C HIS A 56 0.32 -20.99 8.05
N GLU A 57 -0.20 -20.58 9.20
CA GLU A 57 -0.53 -19.19 9.44
C GLU A 57 0.76 -18.39 9.63
N THR A 58 1.02 -17.43 8.75
CA THR A 58 2.22 -16.60 8.79
C THR A 58 1.86 -15.15 9.09
N TRP A 59 2.44 -14.61 10.16
CA TRP A 59 2.31 -13.21 10.54
C TRP A 59 3.57 -12.42 10.16
N LYS A 60 3.36 -11.22 9.63
CA LYS A 60 4.44 -10.29 9.23
C LYS A 60 4.11 -8.90 9.73
N SER A 61 5.12 -8.15 10.16
CA SER A 61 4.97 -6.73 10.46
C SER A 61 5.25 -5.89 9.21
N ILE A 62 4.44 -4.86 9.00
CA ILE A 62 4.61 -3.90 7.90
C ILE A 62 5.31 -2.66 8.45
N TYR A 63 6.38 -2.22 7.78
CA TYR A 63 7.13 -1.02 8.15
C TYR A 63 7.12 0.01 7.01
N ILE A 64 6.93 1.29 7.35
CA ILE A 64 7.01 2.43 6.43
C ILE A 64 8.04 3.39 7.03
N GLN A 65 9.05 3.78 6.25
CA GLN A 65 10.15 4.65 6.73
C GLN A 65 10.83 4.14 8.01
N LYS A 66 10.96 2.82 8.17
CA LYS A 66 11.50 2.14 9.37
C LYS A 66 10.60 2.23 10.62
N GLU A 67 9.44 2.84 10.53
CA GLU A 67 8.43 2.81 11.59
C GLU A 67 7.43 1.68 11.34
N LYS A 68 6.99 0.99 12.39
CA LYS A 68 5.98 -0.07 12.26
C LYS A 68 4.65 0.58 11.89
N ALA A 69 4.16 0.28 10.68
CA ALA A 69 2.92 0.79 10.14
C ALA A 69 1.74 -0.19 10.31
N GLY A 70 2.01 -1.48 10.49
CA GLY A 70 0.94 -2.47 10.51
C GLY A 70 1.39 -3.92 10.65
N PHE A 71 0.48 -4.83 10.29
CA PHE A 71 0.72 -6.27 10.21
C PHE A 71 -0.04 -6.90 9.04
N ALA A 72 0.48 -8.01 8.55
CA ALA A 72 -0.17 -8.89 7.59
C ALA A 72 -0.19 -10.31 8.14
N MET A 73 -1.27 -11.02 7.87
CA MET A 73 -1.46 -12.43 8.16
C MET A 73 -1.80 -13.13 6.84
N SER A 74 -1.18 -14.27 6.61
CA SER A 74 -1.45 -15.14 5.47
C SER A 74 -1.72 -16.54 5.99
N LYS A 75 -2.75 -17.20 5.45
CA LYS A 75 -3.12 -18.57 5.79
C LYS A 75 -3.37 -19.34 4.50
N LEU A 76 -2.87 -20.57 4.44
CA LEU A 76 -3.10 -21.47 3.30
C LEU A 76 -3.68 -22.79 3.78
N ASP A 77 -4.98 -22.97 3.57
CA ASP A 77 -5.70 -24.18 3.92
C ASP A 77 -5.77 -25.15 2.73
N GLN A 78 -5.55 -26.44 2.96
CA GLN A 78 -5.88 -27.47 1.97
C GLN A 78 -7.38 -27.77 2.03
N THR A 79 -8.02 -27.91 0.88
CA THR A 79 -9.45 -28.26 0.74
C THR A 79 -9.59 -29.55 -0.08
N GLU A 80 -10.80 -30.13 -0.11
CA GLU A 80 -11.08 -31.31 -0.96
C GLU A 80 -10.85 -31.05 -2.45
N THR A 81 -10.98 -29.78 -2.88
CA THR A 81 -10.91 -29.37 -4.29
C THR A 81 -9.59 -28.69 -4.67
N GLY A 82 -8.70 -28.45 -3.71
CA GLY A 82 -7.41 -27.78 -3.93
C GLY A 82 -6.92 -27.06 -2.67
N TYR A 83 -6.76 -25.75 -2.76
CA TYR A 83 -6.30 -24.91 -1.65
C TYR A 83 -7.12 -23.63 -1.52
N ARG A 84 -7.17 -23.09 -0.31
CA ARG A 84 -7.76 -21.79 0.00
C ARG A 84 -6.69 -20.91 0.63
N SER A 85 -6.39 -19.80 -0.02
CA SER A 85 -5.49 -18.77 0.50
C SER A 85 -6.31 -17.63 1.10
N GLU A 86 -5.97 -17.21 2.31
CA GLU A 86 -6.51 -16.02 2.95
C GLU A 86 -5.37 -15.08 3.34
N GLU A 87 -5.49 -13.82 2.93
CA GLU A 87 -4.55 -12.76 3.30
C GLU A 87 -5.31 -11.61 3.95
N LYS A 88 -4.85 -11.19 5.11
CA LYS A 88 -5.39 -10.03 5.83
C LYS A 88 -4.26 -9.09 6.15
N ALA A 89 -4.40 -7.83 5.78
CA ALA A 89 -3.42 -6.80 6.12
C ALA A 89 -4.11 -5.61 6.76
N PHE A 90 -3.52 -5.11 7.84
CA PHE A 90 -3.89 -3.87 8.47
C PHE A 90 -2.68 -2.96 8.54
N PHE A 91 -2.81 -1.73 8.06
CA PHE A 91 -1.76 -0.74 8.25
C PHE A 91 -2.33 0.68 8.30
N ARG A 92 -1.62 1.53 9.05
CA ARG A 92 -1.88 2.96 9.16
C ARG A 92 -0.84 3.71 8.35
N PHE A 93 -1.28 4.58 7.46
CA PHE A 93 -0.38 5.42 6.66
C PHE A 93 -0.72 6.90 6.85
N ASN A 94 0.31 7.75 6.86
CA ASN A 94 0.16 9.20 6.96
C ASN A 94 0.52 9.82 5.61
N THR A 95 -0.46 10.46 4.97
CA THR A 95 -0.22 11.20 3.73
C THR A 95 -0.57 12.66 3.93
N MET A 96 0.42 13.53 3.78
CA MET A 96 0.25 14.99 3.88
C MET A 96 -0.43 15.46 5.18
N GLY A 97 -0.23 14.72 6.30
CA GLY A 97 -0.82 15.04 7.61
C GLY A 97 -2.16 14.34 7.88
N MET A 98 -2.68 13.59 6.91
CA MET A 98 -3.88 12.77 7.08
C MET A 98 -3.47 11.33 7.35
N VAL A 99 -3.79 10.87 8.56
CA VAL A 99 -3.60 9.48 8.99
C VAL A 99 -4.82 8.67 8.55
N GLN A 100 -4.59 7.59 7.81
CA GLN A 100 -5.65 6.70 7.35
C GLN A 100 -5.33 5.26 7.74
N ASP A 101 -6.35 4.57 8.22
CA ASP A 101 -6.31 3.14 8.48
C ASP A 101 -6.79 2.40 7.23
N ILE A 102 -5.98 1.45 6.75
CA ILE A 102 -6.32 0.56 5.64
C ILE A 102 -6.44 -0.86 6.19
N ASN A 103 -7.58 -1.48 5.88
CA ASN A 103 -7.83 -2.90 6.07
C ASN A 103 -7.93 -3.53 4.68
N MET A 104 -7.17 -4.60 4.44
CA MET A 104 -7.21 -5.38 3.22
C MET A 104 -7.52 -6.83 3.55
N GLU A 105 -8.44 -7.42 2.80
CA GLU A 105 -8.78 -8.83 2.88
C GLU A 105 -8.80 -9.41 1.47
N THR A 106 -8.00 -10.44 1.24
CA THR A 106 -7.98 -11.21 0.00
C THR A 106 -8.27 -12.66 0.32
N ARG A 107 -9.14 -13.28 -0.46
CA ARG A 107 -9.42 -14.71 -0.42
C ARG A 107 -9.30 -15.27 -1.82
N ALA A 108 -8.55 -16.34 -1.96
CA ALA A 108 -8.37 -17.02 -3.24
C ALA A 108 -8.61 -18.53 -3.10
N HIS A 109 -9.28 -19.09 -4.10
CA HIS A 109 -9.36 -20.53 -4.30
C HIS A 109 -8.35 -20.92 -5.37
N LEU A 110 -7.55 -21.91 -5.04
CA LEU A 110 -6.52 -22.46 -5.91
C LEU A 110 -6.86 -23.93 -6.21
N LYS A 111 -6.56 -24.37 -7.42
CA LYS A 111 -6.65 -25.78 -7.80
C LYS A 111 -5.49 -26.57 -7.19
N HIS A 112 -5.51 -27.89 -7.36
CA HIS A 112 -4.47 -28.79 -6.86
C HIS A 112 -3.06 -28.51 -7.40
N ASP A 113 -2.94 -27.89 -8.58
CA ASP A 113 -1.69 -27.44 -9.18
C ASP A 113 -1.29 -26.02 -8.72
N PHE A 114 -1.95 -25.48 -7.69
CA PHE A 114 -1.84 -24.11 -7.19
C PHE A 114 -2.22 -23.02 -8.20
N SER A 115 -2.83 -23.37 -9.35
CA SER A 115 -3.35 -22.37 -10.27
C SER A 115 -4.58 -21.68 -9.67
N LEU A 116 -4.71 -20.38 -9.93
CA LEU A 116 -5.83 -19.59 -9.43
C LEU A 116 -7.14 -20.06 -10.06
N GLU A 117 -8.13 -20.40 -9.24
CA GLU A 117 -9.49 -20.68 -9.67
C GLU A 117 -10.38 -19.44 -9.54
N SER A 118 -10.32 -18.77 -8.39
CA SER A 118 -11.04 -17.53 -8.17
C SER A 118 -10.41 -16.72 -7.06
N PHE A 119 -10.68 -15.41 -7.05
CA PHE A 119 -10.29 -14.53 -5.96
C PHE A 119 -11.35 -13.49 -5.66
N SER A 120 -11.33 -13.00 -4.43
CA SER A 120 -12.05 -11.82 -3.98
C SER A 120 -11.12 -10.99 -3.11
N MET A 121 -11.11 -9.68 -3.34
CA MET A 121 -10.28 -8.72 -2.63
C MET A 121 -11.14 -7.53 -2.21
N THR A 122 -11.00 -7.13 -0.96
CA THR A 122 -11.62 -5.90 -0.44
C THR A 122 -10.55 -5.07 0.25
N ILE A 123 -10.50 -3.79 -0.09
CA ILE A 123 -9.67 -2.79 0.58
C ILE A 123 -10.63 -1.76 1.16
N HIS A 124 -10.57 -1.57 2.47
CA HIS A 124 -11.38 -0.63 3.21
C HIS A 124 -10.49 0.41 3.88
N SER A 125 -10.74 1.68 3.56
CA SER A 125 -10.17 2.83 4.28
C SER A 125 -11.30 3.70 4.83
N SER A 126 -10.95 4.72 5.62
CA SER A 126 -11.93 5.71 6.09
C SER A 126 -12.56 6.54 4.96
N LEU A 127 -11.91 6.65 3.80
CA LEU A 127 -12.38 7.50 2.69
C LEU A 127 -12.98 6.73 1.52
N PHE A 128 -12.63 5.45 1.35
CA PHE A 128 -13.09 4.65 0.24
C PHE A 128 -13.12 3.17 0.58
N THR A 129 -13.97 2.43 -0.14
CA THR A 129 -13.93 0.97 -0.19
C THR A 129 -13.73 0.56 -1.64
N PHE A 130 -12.71 -0.27 -1.87
CA PHE A 130 -12.46 -0.90 -3.16
C PHE A 130 -12.74 -2.39 -3.06
N LYS A 131 -13.40 -2.96 -4.07
CA LYS A 131 -13.71 -4.38 -4.17
C LYS A 131 -13.33 -4.88 -5.55
N ALA A 132 -12.68 -6.02 -5.61
CA ALA A 132 -12.37 -6.72 -6.84
C ALA A 132 -12.63 -8.21 -6.66
N SER A 133 -13.11 -8.87 -7.70
CA SER A 133 -13.32 -10.31 -7.73
C SER A 133 -13.16 -10.83 -9.14
N GLY A 134 -12.73 -12.08 -9.28
CA GLY A 134 -12.57 -12.72 -10.58
C GLY A 134 -12.54 -14.23 -10.44
N THR A 135 -12.86 -14.91 -11.54
CA THR A 135 -12.83 -16.37 -11.66
C THR A 135 -12.09 -16.70 -12.94
N THR A 136 -11.18 -17.66 -12.90
CA THR A 136 -10.45 -18.07 -14.09
C THR A 136 -11.33 -18.93 -15.00
N GLN A 137 -11.38 -18.56 -16.28
CA GLN A 137 -11.96 -19.40 -17.32
C GLN A 137 -10.89 -19.68 -18.37
N GLY A 138 -10.33 -20.90 -18.35
CA GLY A 138 -9.15 -21.25 -19.13
C GLY A 138 -7.91 -20.48 -18.63
N ASN A 139 -7.30 -19.67 -19.50
CA ASN A 139 -6.10 -18.87 -19.23
C ASN A 139 -6.40 -17.37 -18.98
N ARG A 140 -7.66 -17.01 -18.70
CA ARG A 140 -8.10 -15.62 -18.53
C ARG A 140 -8.79 -15.43 -17.18
N LEU A 141 -8.56 -14.27 -16.59
CA LEU A 141 -9.21 -13.72 -15.39
C LEU A 141 -10.30 -12.72 -15.79
#